data_AF-A0AAV0GUB7-F1
#
_entry.id   AF-A0AAV0GUB7-F1
#
_cell.length_a   1.000
_cell.length_b   1.000
_cell.length_c   1.000
_cell.angle_alpha   90.00
_cell.angle_beta   90.00
_cell.angle_gamma   90.00
#
_symmetry.space_group_name_H-M   'P 1'
#
loop_
_entity.id
_entity.type
_entity.pdbx_description
1 polymer ?
#
loop_
_entity_poly.entity_id
_entity_poly.type
_entity_poly.pdbx_seq_one_letter_code
_entity_poly.pdbx_strand_id
1 'polypeptide(L)'
;MCVDGFDQDSTVRTDVRDSTEVGSQLTDNVLTILGGIQQVLGSFGLKLNLTSLASGGGGDQDNGFPSWMSAADRKLLQSTPKMTPNAVVAKDGSGQYKTISAALAAYPKNFQGRYVIYVKAGVYAEQATVGKGMKNVYMYGDGARKSIVTGHLSYAKDGLGTWKTASFIVEADGFIARSMGFQNTAGPEGHQAVAVRSLSDQSAFINCRLDGFQDTLCYQGGRQLFRNCVLSGTIDFLFGYGAVVVQNSLIIVRRPMANQFNTVTADGKKERGQPTGIVIQNCRIVPEAKLVPDRFTLKTYLGRPWKDFATTVVMESELGDLIQPDGWKPWDGTIFLDTCFYGEYANRGPGANTARRVTWKGVHSVLSRAEAMRWTVDSFLKGREWVANTGANVIYGLKG
;
A
#
# COMPACT_ATOMS: atom_id res chain seq x y z
N MET A 1 3.50 -17.02 35.25
CA MET A 1 3.62 -18.37 35.86
C MET A 1 5.01 -18.88 35.53
N CYS A 2 5.73 -19.46 36.49
CA CYS A 2 7.15 -19.81 36.31
C CYS A 2 7.34 -20.90 35.25
N VAL A 3 8.50 -20.92 34.59
CA VAL A 3 8.82 -21.83 33.48
C VAL A 3 9.97 -22.76 33.89
N ASP A 4 9.73 -23.55 34.95
CA ASP A 4 10.61 -24.63 35.38
C ASP A 4 9.82 -25.95 35.31
N GLY A 5 10.35 -26.94 34.60
CA GLY A 5 9.75 -28.28 34.52
C GLY A 5 9.25 -28.73 33.15
N PHE A 6 10.03 -28.52 32.07
CA PHE A 6 10.04 -29.41 30.90
C PHE A 6 11.44 -29.43 30.27
N ASP A 7 12.26 -30.37 30.74
CA ASP A 7 13.36 -30.92 29.94
C ASP A 7 12.79 -31.95 28.93
N GLN A 8 13.51 -32.13 27.82
CA GLN A 8 13.17 -33.02 26.69
C GLN A 8 12.01 -32.54 25.79
N ASP A 9 12.25 -31.50 24.98
CA ASP A 9 12.23 -31.67 23.51
C ASP A 9 12.81 -30.43 22.77
N SER A 10 13.84 -30.62 21.93
CA SER A 10 14.52 -29.51 21.24
C SER A 10 13.83 -29.04 19.96
N THR A 11 12.91 -29.83 19.43
CA THR A 11 12.09 -29.53 18.24
C THR A 11 10.95 -28.56 18.58
N VAL A 12 10.22 -28.83 19.67
CA VAL A 12 9.05 -28.03 20.09
C VAL A 12 9.42 -26.57 20.41
N ARG A 13 10.60 -26.31 21.01
CA ARG A 13 11.10 -24.94 21.24
C ARG A 13 11.36 -24.15 19.96
N THR A 14 11.60 -24.83 18.83
CA THR A 14 11.89 -24.19 17.54
C THR A 14 10.58 -23.86 16.82
N ASP A 15 9.65 -24.82 16.71
CA ASP A 15 8.33 -24.59 16.10
C ASP A 15 7.49 -23.53 16.85
N VAL A 16 7.61 -23.47 18.19
CA VAL A 16 6.95 -22.43 19.00
C VAL A 16 7.59 -21.04 18.76
N ARG A 17 8.91 -20.95 18.58
CA ARG A 17 9.58 -19.69 18.24
C ARG A 17 9.16 -19.18 16.86
N ASP A 18 9.23 -20.02 15.84
CA ASP A 18 8.84 -19.67 14.46
C ASP A 18 7.37 -19.21 14.39
N SER A 19 6.48 -19.89 15.13
CA SER A 19 5.06 -19.52 15.20
C SER A 19 4.83 -18.16 15.87
N THR A 20 5.63 -17.84 16.90
CA THR A 20 5.57 -16.56 17.61
C THR A 20 6.13 -15.42 16.75
N GLU A 21 7.19 -15.68 15.98
CA GLU A 21 7.79 -14.67 15.10
C GLU A 21 6.90 -14.33 13.90
N VAL A 22 6.21 -15.30 13.27
CA VAL A 22 5.23 -15.02 12.20
C VAL A 22 4.06 -14.18 12.71
N GLY A 23 3.64 -14.35 13.97
CA GLY A 23 2.65 -13.48 14.60
C GLY A 23 3.07 -12.00 14.59
N SER A 24 4.32 -11.72 14.96
CA SER A 24 4.89 -10.37 15.08
C SER A 24 4.86 -9.52 13.80
N GLN A 25 4.96 -10.18 12.64
CA GLN A 25 5.04 -9.52 11.33
C GLN A 25 3.68 -8.94 10.89
N LEU A 26 2.61 -9.64 11.27
CA LEU A 26 1.24 -9.16 11.32
C LEU A 26 1.16 -7.84 12.10
N THR A 27 1.72 -7.91 13.31
CA THR A 27 1.72 -6.83 14.28
C THR A 27 2.47 -5.61 13.77
N ASP A 28 3.58 -5.68 13.02
CA ASP A 28 4.33 -4.48 12.58
C ASP A 28 3.53 -3.50 11.69
N ASN A 29 2.82 -4.00 10.67
CA ASN A 29 1.95 -3.15 9.86
C ASN A 29 0.72 -2.71 10.65
N VAL A 30 0.15 -3.61 11.48
CA VAL A 30 -0.97 -3.29 12.36
C VAL A 30 -0.59 -2.22 13.41
N LEU A 31 0.60 -2.26 13.99
CA LEU A 31 1.19 -1.29 14.92
C LEU A 31 1.50 0.03 14.22
N THR A 32 1.94 -0.02 12.96
CA THR A 32 2.10 1.19 12.14
C THR A 32 0.73 1.84 11.87
N ILE A 33 -0.27 1.05 11.52
CA ILE A 33 -1.66 1.50 11.37
C ILE A 33 -2.15 2.11 12.69
N LEU A 34 -2.01 1.39 13.82
CA LEU A 34 -2.39 1.80 15.18
C LEU A 34 -1.69 3.05 15.67
N GLY A 35 -0.39 3.19 15.44
CA GLY A 35 0.37 4.41 15.76
C GLY A 35 -0.15 5.61 14.96
N GLY A 36 -0.53 5.38 13.69
CA GLY A 36 -1.29 6.35 12.90
C GLY A 36 -2.63 6.71 13.56
N ILE A 37 -3.40 5.73 14.05
CA ILE A 37 -4.64 5.98 14.81
C ILE A 37 -4.37 6.85 16.04
N GLN A 38 -3.32 6.54 16.80
CA GLN A 38 -2.96 7.26 18.03
C GLN A 38 -2.58 8.72 17.73
N GLN A 39 -1.81 8.98 16.66
CA GLN A 39 -1.46 10.34 16.24
C GLN A 39 -2.70 11.13 15.80
N VAL A 40 -3.58 10.51 15.01
CA VAL A 40 -4.86 11.11 14.62
C VAL A 40 -5.70 11.46 15.86
N LEU A 41 -5.97 10.50 16.74
CA LEU A 41 -6.80 10.73 17.93
C LEU A 41 -6.18 11.73 18.91
N GLY A 42 -4.85 11.69 19.11
CA GLY A 42 -4.12 12.68 19.90
C GLY A 42 -4.31 14.10 19.38
N SER A 43 -4.38 14.29 18.06
CA SER A 43 -4.69 15.60 17.44
C SER A 43 -6.12 16.09 17.68
N PHE A 44 -7.04 15.21 18.11
CA PHE A 44 -8.41 15.54 18.56
C PHE A 44 -8.57 15.54 20.09
N GLY A 45 -7.47 15.47 20.86
CA GLY A 45 -7.52 15.38 22.32
C GLY A 45 -8.02 14.02 22.86
N LEU A 46 -8.25 13.05 21.98
CA LEU A 46 -8.71 11.71 22.33
C LEU A 46 -7.51 10.80 22.62
N LYS A 47 -7.47 10.21 23.82
CA LYS A 47 -6.41 9.26 24.21
C LYS A 47 -6.84 7.84 23.90
N LEU A 48 -6.14 7.18 22.98
CA LEU A 48 -6.22 5.72 22.82
C LEU A 48 -5.10 5.09 23.66
N ASN A 49 -5.48 4.28 24.64
CA ASN A 49 -4.57 3.80 25.69
C ASN A 49 -3.81 2.54 25.20
N LEU A 50 -2.72 2.74 24.44
CA LEU A 50 -1.92 1.66 23.85
C LEU A 50 -1.00 0.91 24.83
N THR A 51 -0.94 1.30 26.11
CA THR A 51 0.01 0.77 27.09
C THR A 51 -0.08 -0.74 27.29
N SER A 52 -1.24 -1.36 27.11
CA SER A 52 -1.40 -2.83 27.18
C SER A 52 -0.76 -3.61 26.04
N LEU A 53 -0.34 -2.96 24.94
CA LEU A 53 0.33 -3.60 23.80
C LEU A 53 1.86 -3.62 23.94
N ALA A 54 2.43 -2.76 24.78
CA ALA A 54 3.88 -2.63 24.97
C ALA A 54 4.39 -3.35 26.24
N SER A 55 3.54 -3.55 27.25
CA SER A 55 3.88 -4.29 28.47
C SER A 55 3.41 -5.73 28.40
N GLY A 56 4.27 -6.64 27.94
CA GLY A 56 4.06 -8.07 28.12
C GLY A 56 4.13 -8.44 29.60
N GLY A 57 2.99 -8.60 30.27
CA GLY A 57 2.96 -8.99 31.69
C GLY A 57 1.63 -8.80 32.41
N GLY A 58 0.74 -9.80 32.29
CA GLY A 58 -0.30 -10.07 33.29
C GLY A 58 -1.74 -9.76 32.89
N GLY A 59 -2.62 -10.77 33.01
CA GLY A 59 -4.07 -10.59 33.11
C GLY A 59 -4.87 -10.73 31.81
N ASP A 60 -5.33 -11.95 31.55
CA ASP A 60 -6.35 -12.34 30.57
C ASP A 60 -6.02 -12.21 29.05
N GLN A 61 -6.75 -13.01 28.26
CA GLN A 61 -6.32 -13.40 26.91
C GLN A 61 -6.64 -12.38 25.80
N ASP A 62 -5.70 -11.48 25.49
CA ASP A 62 -5.68 -10.82 24.18
C ASP A 62 -4.27 -10.73 23.57
N ASN A 63 -4.10 -11.27 22.36
CA ASN A 63 -2.80 -11.60 21.75
C ASN A 63 -2.07 -10.38 21.13
N GLY A 64 -2.10 -9.23 21.78
CA GLY A 64 -1.48 -8.00 21.27
C GLY A 64 -2.17 -7.41 20.03
N PHE A 65 -3.44 -7.76 19.79
CA PHE A 65 -4.24 -7.24 18.69
C PHE A 65 -5.30 -6.24 19.20
N PRO A 66 -5.76 -5.28 18.38
CA PRO A 66 -6.81 -4.35 18.77
C PRO A 66 -8.17 -5.02 18.92
N SER A 67 -8.96 -4.56 19.90
CA SER A 67 -10.33 -5.03 20.14
C SER A 67 -11.30 -4.83 18.96
N TRP A 68 -11.02 -3.90 18.05
CA TRP A 68 -11.82 -3.69 16.82
C TRP A 68 -11.50 -4.68 15.69
N MET A 69 -10.43 -5.47 15.80
CA MET A 69 -10.04 -6.46 14.81
C MET A 69 -10.75 -7.79 15.10
N SER A 70 -11.48 -8.34 14.12
CA SER A 70 -12.24 -9.58 14.32
C SER A 70 -11.31 -10.77 14.60
N ALA A 71 -11.80 -11.79 15.33
CA ALA A 71 -11.02 -13.00 15.60
C ALA A 71 -10.63 -13.75 14.30
N ALA A 72 -11.46 -13.65 13.25
CA ALA A 72 -11.15 -14.18 11.93
C ALA A 72 -10.02 -13.41 11.24
N ASP A 73 -10.02 -12.07 11.32
CA ASP A 73 -8.91 -11.25 10.83
C ASP A 73 -7.63 -11.58 11.59
N ARG A 74 -7.67 -11.67 12.92
CA ARG A 74 -6.49 -12.01 13.75
C ARG A 74 -5.85 -13.35 13.35
N LYS A 75 -6.67 -14.36 13.01
CA LYS A 75 -6.25 -15.71 12.59
C LYS A 75 -5.85 -15.82 11.10
N LEU A 76 -6.20 -14.82 10.29
CA LEU A 76 -5.83 -14.71 8.87
C LEU A 76 -4.64 -13.75 8.61
N LEU A 77 -4.44 -12.78 9.51
CA LEU A 77 -3.11 -12.48 10.04
C LEU A 77 -2.60 -13.72 10.83
N GLN A 78 -1.34 -13.78 11.27
CA GLN A 78 -0.67 -15.01 11.75
C GLN A 78 -0.55 -16.13 10.68
N SER A 79 -1.60 -16.50 9.95
CA SER A 79 -1.51 -17.50 8.87
C SER A 79 -0.91 -16.94 7.59
N THR A 80 0.42 -17.00 7.51
CA THR A 80 1.12 -17.09 6.22
C THR A 80 1.12 -18.54 5.78
N PRO A 81 0.56 -18.89 4.60
CA PRO A 81 0.70 -20.23 4.06
C PRO A 81 2.19 -20.56 3.93
N LYS A 82 2.67 -21.61 4.62
CA LYS A 82 4.05 -22.11 4.50
C LYS A 82 4.23 -22.75 3.12
N MET A 83 4.33 -21.93 2.07
CA MET A 83 4.71 -22.36 0.73
C MET A 83 6.22 -22.59 0.68
N THR A 84 6.63 -23.79 0.29
CA THR A 84 8.05 -24.11 0.06
C THR A 84 8.62 -23.17 -1.01
N PRO A 85 9.67 -22.38 -0.72
CA PRO A 85 10.24 -21.45 -1.69
C PRO A 85 11.01 -22.19 -2.80
N ASN A 86 10.84 -21.75 -4.05
CA ASN A 86 11.68 -22.16 -5.18
C ASN A 86 13.04 -21.44 -5.15
N ALA A 87 13.08 -20.21 -4.65
CA ALA A 87 14.29 -19.43 -4.45
C ALA A 87 14.33 -18.80 -3.05
N VAL A 88 15.49 -18.84 -2.39
CA VAL A 88 15.74 -18.12 -1.12
C VAL A 88 16.81 -17.06 -1.33
N VAL A 89 16.45 -15.80 -1.09
CA VAL A 89 17.34 -14.64 -1.08
C VAL A 89 17.71 -14.30 0.35
N ALA A 90 19.01 -14.20 0.63
CA ALA A 90 19.52 -13.82 1.94
C ALA A 90 20.83 -13.04 1.83
N LYS A 91 20.85 -11.79 2.28
CA LYS A 91 22.01 -10.90 2.19
C LYS A 91 23.22 -11.37 3.00
N ASP A 92 22.96 -12.11 4.08
CA ASP A 92 23.96 -12.75 4.95
C ASP A 92 24.62 -14.00 4.34
N GLY A 93 24.11 -14.51 3.21
CA GLY A 93 24.57 -15.75 2.58
C GLY A 93 23.90 -17.03 3.09
N SER A 94 22.91 -16.95 3.98
CA SER A 94 22.14 -18.10 4.49
C SER A 94 21.03 -18.58 3.55
N GLY A 95 21.16 -18.28 2.26
CA GLY A 95 20.20 -18.55 1.18
C GLY A 95 20.93 -18.78 -0.14
N GLN A 96 20.19 -19.17 -1.17
CA GLN A 96 20.74 -19.50 -2.49
C GLN A 96 21.29 -18.28 -3.24
N TYR A 97 20.70 -17.10 -3.01
CA TYR A 97 21.04 -15.85 -3.70
C TYR A 97 21.27 -14.72 -2.70
N LYS A 98 22.23 -13.82 -2.96
CA LYS A 98 22.48 -12.62 -2.12
C LYS A 98 21.61 -11.41 -2.49
N THR A 99 20.97 -11.45 -3.65
CA THR A 99 20.21 -10.34 -4.26
C THR A 99 18.94 -10.87 -4.92
N ILE A 100 17.88 -10.07 -4.95
CA ILE A 100 16.60 -10.40 -5.57
C ILE A 100 16.76 -10.56 -7.09
N SER A 101 17.55 -9.71 -7.73
CA SER A 101 17.81 -9.76 -9.18
C SER A 101 18.48 -11.07 -9.60
N ALA A 102 19.39 -11.63 -8.80
CA ALA A 102 19.98 -12.95 -9.07
C ALA A 102 18.96 -14.09 -8.95
N ALA A 103 18.05 -14.03 -7.98
CA ALA A 103 16.97 -15.01 -7.83
C ALA A 103 15.99 -14.93 -9.01
N LEU A 104 15.66 -13.72 -9.47
CA LEU A 104 14.82 -13.50 -10.66
C LEU A 104 15.53 -13.95 -11.95
N ALA A 105 16.84 -13.73 -12.08
CA ALA A 105 17.63 -14.21 -13.21
C ALA A 105 17.69 -15.75 -13.29
N ALA A 106 17.52 -16.44 -12.16
CA ALA A 106 17.42 -17.90 -12.08
C ALA A 106 16.01 -18.46 -12.31
N TYR A 107 15.02 -17.62 -12.66
CA TYR A 107 13.66 -18.06 -13.00
C TYR A 107 13.71 -19.05 -14.18
N PRO A 108 13.20 -20.30 -14.04
CA PRO A 108 13.32 -21.30 -15.09
C PRO A 108 12.51 -20.95 -16.35
N LYS A 109 13.11 -21.16 -17.52
CA LYS A 109 12.38 -21.08 -18.80
C LYS A 109 11.20 -22.05 -18.77
N ASN A 110 10.03 -21.60 -19.24
CA ASN A 110 8.78 -22.37 -19.29
C ASN A 110 8.26 -22.90 -17.94
N PHE A 111 8.67 -22.31 -16.81
CA PHE A 111 8.14 -22.67 -15.49
C PHE A 111 6.60 -22.61 -15.45
N GLN A 112 5.97 -23.60 -14.83
CA GLN A 112 4.52 -23.74 -14.70
C GLN A 112 4.08 -23.59 -13.25
N GLY A 113 2.92 -22.97 -13.03
CA GLY A 113 2.40 -22.69 -11.68
C GLY A 113 2.96 -21.39 -11.10
N ARG A 114 3.15 -21.35 -9.77
CA ARG A 114 3.53 -20.16 -8.99
C ARG A 114 4.97 -20.29 -8.51
N TYR A 115 5.84 -19.37 -8.93
CA TYR A 115 7.27 -19.39 -8.56
C TYR A 115 7.48 -18.59 -7.27
N VAL A 116 7.84 -19.29 -6.19
CA VAL A 116 7.92 -18.73 -4.84
C VAL A 116 9.33 -18.25 -4.52
N ILE A 117 9.48 -16.96 -4.24
CA ILE A 117 10.74 -16.34 -3.80
C ILE A 117 10.59 -15.88 -2.36
N TYR A 118 11.39 -16.43 -1.46
CA TYR A 118 11.51 -15.96 -0.09
C TYR A 118 12.70 -15.00 0.03
N VAL A 119 12.47 -13.81 0.57
CA VAL A 119 13.47 -12.75 0.76
C VAL A 119 13.65 -12.50 2.24
N LYS A 120 14.72 -13.05 2.83
CA LYS A 120 15.06 -12.85 4.24
C LYS A 120 15.33 -11.38 4.57
N ALA A 121 15.23 -11.05 5.85
CA ALA A 121 15.49 -9.73 6.41
C ALA A 121 16.80 -9.13 5.88
N GLY A 122 16.75 -7.88 5.46
CA GLY A 122 17.84 -7.16 4.83
C GLY A 122 17.35 -5.99 3.99
N VAL A 123 18.24 -5.01 3.82
CA VAL A 123 18.05 -3.89 2.88
C VAL A 123 18.79 -4.21 1.58
N TYR A 124 18.03 -4.47 0.53
CA TYR A 124 18.48 -4.84 -0.81
C TYR A 124 18.54 -3.59 -1.69
N ALA A 125 19.74 -3.03 -1.84
CA ALA A 125 19.98 -1.82 -2.62
C ALA A 125 20.23 -2.20 -4.09
N GLU A 126 19.14 -2.42 -4.83
CA GLU A 126 19.14 -2.88 -6.22
C GLU A 126 17.88 -2.41 -6.97
N GLN A 127 17.96 -2.25 -8.29
CA GLN A 127 16.79 -2.08 -9.15
C GLN A 127 16.33 -3.45 -9.66
N ALA A 128 15.47 -4.13 -8.90
CA ALA A 128 15.00 -5.46 -9.27
C ALA A 128 13.80 -5.40 -10.24
N THR A 129 13.80 -6.27 -11.25
CA THR A 129 12.76 -6.30 -12.30
C THR A 129 12.18 -7.70 -12.48
N VAL A 130 10.89 -7.88 -12.18
CA VAL A 130 10.11 -9.08 -12.51
C VAL A 130 9.65 -8.96 -13.97
N GLY A 131 10.55 -9.34 -14.90
CA GLY A 131 10.35 -9.16 -16.33
C GLY A 131 9.27 -10.08 -16.92
N LYS A 132 8.62 -9.66 -18.01
CA LYS A 132 7.39 -10.24 -18.60
C LYS A 132 7.28 -11.77 -18.70
N GLY A 133 8.40 -12.49 -18.84
CA GLY A 133 8.43 -13.96 -18.88
C GLY A 133 8.26 -14.65 -17.52
N MET A 134 8.41 -13.92 -16.42
CA MET A 134 8.41 -14.42 -15.03
C MET A 134 7.00 -14.43 -14.43
N LYS A 135 6.04 -15.05 -15.12
CA LYS A 135 4.62 -15.05 -14.71
C LYS A 135 4.40 -15.73 -13.35
N ASN A 136 3.38 -15.30 -12.63
CA ASN A 136 2.95 -15.90 -11.35
C ASN A 136 4.05 -15.95 -10.27
N VAL A 137 5.02 -15.03 -10.28
CA VAL A 137 5.99 -14.92 -9.17
C VAL A 137 5.28 -14.49 -7.90
N TYR A 138 5.47 -15.25 -6.82
CA TYR A 138 5.04 -14.93 -5.47
C TYR A 138 6.27 -14.63 -4.63
N MET A 139 6.46 -13.38 -4.26
CA MET A 139 7.59 -12.92 -3.46
C MET A 139 7.13 -12.58 -2.05
N TYR A 140 7.79 -13.11 -1.02
CA TYR A 140 7.51 -12.74 0.37
C TYR A 140 8.78 -12.52 1.18
N GLY A 141 8.68 -11.77 2.27
CA GLY A 141 9.79 -11.56 3.20
C GLY A 141 9.36 -11.53 4.67
N ASP A 142 10.34 -11.28 5.54
CA ASP A 142 10.22 -11.37 7.02
C ASP A 142 9.43 -10.21 7.67
N GLY A 143 8.77 -9.38 6.86
CA GLY A 143 8.04 -8.20 7.31
C GLY A 143 8.40 -6.98 6.49
N ALA A 144 7.43 -6.08 6.29
CA ALA A 144 7.57 -4.93 5.40
C ALA A 144 8.54 -3.84 5.90
N ARG A 145 9.10 -4.01 7.10
CA ARG A 145 10.17 -3.20 7.68
C ARG A 145 11.49 -3.96 7.83
N LYS A 146 11.53 -5.26 7.51
CA LYS A 146 12.70 -6.14 7.62
C LYS A 146 13.28 -6.49 6.25
N SER A 147 12.46 -6.93 5.30
CA SER A 147 12.87 -7.25 3.92
C SER A 147 12.51 -6.09 2.99
N ILE A 148 13.49 -5.24 2.68
CA ILE A 148 13.28 -3.95 1.99
C ILE A 148 14.07 -3.90 0.68
N VAL A 149 13.40 -3.64 -0.45
CA VAL A 149 14.04 -3.21 -1.70
C VAL A 149 14.19 -1.68 -1.67
N THR A 150 15.37 -1.16 -1.97
CA THR A 150 15.65 0.28 -1.93
C THR A 150 16.38 0.79 -3.17
N GLY A 151 15.92 1.91 -3.70
CA GLY A 151 16.63 2.71 -4.71
C GLY A 151 16.72 4.18 -4.30
N HIS A 152 17.33 4.99 -5.16
CA HIS A 152 17.51 6.44 -4.96
C HIS A 152 17.46 7.24 -6.27
N LEU A 153 17.15 6.58 -7.40
CA LEU A 153 17.09 7.21 -8.72
C LEU A 153 15.89 8.15 -8.82
N SER A 154 16.05 9.24 -9.57
CA SER A 154 15.11 10.36 -9.59
C SER A 154 15.17 11.16 -10.89
N TYR A 155 14.16 11.98 -11.15
CA TYR A 155 14.20 12.91 -12.27
C TYR A 155 15.22 14.04 -12.06
N ALA A 156 15.22 14.67 -10.88
CA ALA A 156 16.00 15.88 -10.65
C ALA A 156 17.51 15.63 -10.53
N LYS A 157 17.92 14.54 -9.88
CA LYS A 157 19.35 14.27 -9.59
C LYS A 157 20.03 13.47 -10.69
N ASP A 158 19.28 12.62 -11.40
CA ASP A 158 19.82 11.65 -12.35
C ASP A 158 19.44 11.93 -13.82
N GLY A 159 18.58 12.93 -14.07
CA GLY A 159 18.09 13.27 -15.42
C GLY A 159 17.21 12.19 -16.05
N LEU A 160 16.70 11.25 -15.24
CA LEU A 160 15.94 10.09 -15.70
C LEU A 160 14.44 10.40 -15.80
N GLY A 161 13.82 10.11 -16.94
CA GLY A 161 12.36 10.14 -17.03
C GLY A 161 11.72 9.17 -16.02
N THR A 162 10.66 9.60 -15.33
CA THR A 162 10.02 8.94 -14.17
C THR A 162 10.00 7.42 -14.22
N TRP A 163 9.63 6.81 -15.35
CA TRP A 163 9.51 5.36 -15.51
C TRP A 163 10.82 4.56 -15.29
N LYS A 164 11.99 5.20 -15.42
CA LYS A 164 13.32 4.62 -15.14
C LYS A 164 13.76 4.75 -13.68
N THR A 165 13.09 5.59 -12.89
CA THR A 165 13.44 5.87 -11.48
C THR A 165 13.00 4.78 -10.51
N ALA A 166 12.17 3.84 -10.98
CA ALA A 166 11.56 2.79 -10.17
C ALA A 166 12.60 1.92 -9.44
N SER A 167 12.44 1.76 -8.12
CA SER A 167 13.31 0.89 -7.32
C SER A 167 12.95 -0.59 -7.48
N PHE A 168 11.66 -0.89 -7.64
CA PHE A 168 11.16 -2.23 -7.97
C PHE A 168 10.20 -2.16 -9.15
N ILE A 169 10.40 -3.06 -10.12
CA ILE A 169 9.67 -3.07 -11.40
C ILE A 169 8.96 -4.42 -11.56
N VAL A 170 7.68 -4.38 -11.92
CA VAL A 170 6.85 -5.56 -12.19
C VAL A 170 6.25 -5.46 -13.58
N GLU A 171 6.61 -6.37 -14.47
CA GLU A 171 6.10 -6.45 -15.85
C GLU A 171 5.45 -7.80 -16.18
N ALA A 172 5.57 -8.80 -15.30
CA ALA A 172 4.94 -10.12 -15.47
C ALA A 172 3.59 -10.21 -14.77
N ASP A 173 2.60 -10.79 -15.46
CA ASP A 173 1.25 -10.99 -14.94
C ASP A 173 1.21 -11.95 -13.72
N GLY A 174 0.22 -11.74 -12.85
CA GLY A 174 -0.03 -12.60 -11.69
C GLY A 174 1.00 -12.45 -10.56
N PHE A 175 1.80 -11.39 -10.57
CA PHE A 175 2.80 -11.12 -9.52
C PHE A 175 2.14 -10.84 -8.17
N ILE A 176 2.64 -11.46 -7.11
CA ILE A 176 2.20 -11.21 -5.74
C ILE A 176 3.40 -10.87 -4.87
N ALA A 177 3.35 -9.75 -4.15
CA ALA A 177 4.25 -9.43 -3.05
C ALA A 177 3.51 -9.56 -1.70
N ARG A 178 4.14 -10.21 -0.70
CA ARG A 178 3.61 -10.27 0.67
C ARG A 178 4.67 -9.88 1.71
N SER A 179 4.30 -9.03 2.67
CA SER A 179 5.17 -8.69 3.82
C SER A 179 6.54 -8.13 3.44
N MET A 180 6.61 -7.26 2.42
CA MET A 180 7.85 -6.64 1.94
C MET A 180 7.79 -5.11 1.89
N GLY A 181 8.94 -4.47 2.09
CA GLY A 181 9.15 -3.05 1.92
C GLY A 181 9.73 -2.72 0.54
N PHE A 182 9.28 -1.63 -0.05
CA PHE A 182 9.80 -1.06 -1.30
C PHE A 182 9.94 0.44 -1.08
N GLN A 183 11.12 1.01 -1.33
CA GLN A 183 11.32 2.44 -1.10
C GLN A 183 12.20 3.10 -2.16
N ASN A 184 11.91 4.37 -2.43
CA ASN A 184 12.83 5.26 -3.12
C ASN A 184 13.28 6.38 -2.16
N THR A 185 14.59 6.49 -1.98
CA THR A 185 15.24 7.35 -0.99
C THR A 185 15.76 8.67 -1.56
N ALA A 186 15.39 9.01 -2.80
CA ALA A 186 15.83 10.22 -3.50
C ALA A 186 15.48 11.54 -2.78
N GLY A 187 14.54 11.55 -1.83
CA GLY A 187 14.07 12.75 -1.14
C GLY A 187 13.09 13.58 -1.99
N PRO A 188 12.37 14.55 -1.39
CA PRO A 188 11.43 15.41 -2.13
C PRO A 188 12.16 16.34 -3.12
N GLU A 189 13.45 16.62 -2.89
CA GLU A 189 14.34 17.35 -3.79
C GLU A 189 14.79 16.51 -5.01
N GLY A 190 14.54 15.20 -5.02
CA GLY A 190 14.67 14.36 -6.22
C GLY A 190 13.54 14.57 -7.25
N HIS A 191 12.48 15.28 -6.89
CA HIS A 191 11.20 15.31 -7.62
C HIS A 191 10.69 13.88 -7.88
N GLN A 192 10.30 13.53 -9.11
CA GLN A 192 9.74 12.23 -9.45
C GLN A 192 10.73 11.09 -9.15
N ALA A 193 10.37 10.21 -8.21
CA ALA A 193 11.25 9.14 -7.73
C ALA A 193 10.43 7.92 -7.28
N VAL A 194 10.23 6.97 -8.21
CA VAL A 194 9.30 5.85 -8.04
C VAL A 194 9.87 4.76 -7.12
N ALA A 195 9.09 4.30 -6.15
CA ALA A 195 9.41 3.12 -5.34
C ALA A 195 9.01 1.83 -6.07
N VAL A 196 7.77 1.77 -6.58
CA VAL A 196 7.24 0.60 -7.32
C VAL A 196 6.61 1.05 -8.64
N ARG A 197 7.03 0.43 -9.76
CA ARG A 197 6.36 0.51 -11.07
C ARG A 197 5.77 -0.84 -11.43
N SER A 198 4.46 -0.93 -11.60
CA SER A 198 3.78 -2.16 -12.00
C SER A 198 2.97 -1.98 -13.28
N LEU A 199 3.27 -2.79 -14.29
CA LEU A 199 2.52 -2.95 -15.54
C LEU A 199 1.72 -4.28 -15.57
N SER A 200 1.79 -5.07 -14.49
CA SER A 200 1.22 -6.42 -14.40
C SER A 200 -0.30 -6.42 -14.31
N ASP A 201 -0.96 -7.24 -15.14
CA ASP A 201 -2.34 -7.64 -14.87
C ASP A 201 -2.40 -8.64 -13.70
N GLN A 202 -3.48 -8.57 -12.93
CA GLN A 202 -3.76 -9.44 -11.77
C GLN A 202 -2.62 -9.45 -10.72
N SER A 203 -1.98 -8.31 -10.48
CA SER A 203 -0.95 -8.18 -9.43
C SER A 203 -1.53 -7.82 -8.07
N ALA A 204 -0.92 -8.33 -6.99
CA ALA A 204 -1.32 -8.02 -5.63
C ALA A 204 -0.14 -7.70 -4.69
N PHE A 205 -0.28 -6.66 -3.88
CA PHE A 205 0.63 -6.30 -2.81
C PHE A 205 -0.11 -6.43 -1.48
N ILE A 206 0.33 -7.33 -0.60
CA ILE A 206 -0.39 -7.75 0.60
C ILE A 206 0.50 -7.55 1.83
N ASN A 207 0.08 -6.71 2.77
CA ASN A 207 0.91 -6.35 3.93
C ASN A 207 2.25 -5.68 3.52
N CYS A 208 2.32 -5.02 2.37
CA CYS A 208 3.53 -4.37 1.90
C CYS A 208 3.65 -2.92 2.41
N ARG A 209 4.86 -2.36 2.34
CA ARG A 209 5.14 -0.96 2.64
C ARG A 209 5.79 -0.30 1.43
N LEU A 210 5.21 0.77 0.91
CA LEU A 210 5.76 1.55 -0.20
C LEU A 210 6.04 2.96 0.30
N ASP A 211 7.31 3.34 0.39
CA ASP A 211 7.75 4.65 0.87
C ASP A 211 8.48 5.44 -0.20
N GLY A 212 8.08 6.69 -0.39
CA GLY A 212 8.79 7.64 -1.25
C GLY A 212 8.42 9.08 -0.91
N PHE A 213 8.51 9.94 -1.90
CA PHE A 213 8.00 11.32 -1.85
C PHE A 213 7.08 11.54 -3.05
N GLN A 214 7.56 12.18 -4.11
CA GLN A 214 6.79 12.37 -5.33
C GLN A 214 6.82 11.11 -6.21
N ASP A 215 5.67 10.75 -6.82
CA ASP A 215 5.51 9.61 -7.74
C ASP A 215 5.80 8.21 -7.11
N THR A 216 5.52 8.01 -5.82
CA THR A 216 5.93 6.77 -5.08
C THR A 216 5.46 5.45 -5.71
N LEU A 217 4.18 5.33 -6.09
CA LEU A 217 3.61 4.16 -6.77
C LEU A 217 3.14 4.53 -8.17
N CYS A 218 3.75 3.90 -9.18
CA CYS A 218 3.30 3.94 -10.57
C CYS A 218 2.49 2.68 -10.91
N TYR A 219 1.14 2.75 -10.84
CA TYR A 219 0.24 1.70 -11.32
C TYR A 219 0.07 1.81 -12.85
N GLN A 220 1.16 1.53 -13.57
CA GLN A 220 1.31 1.81 -15.00
C GLN A 220 0.29 1.09 -15.91
N GLY A 221 -0.22 -0.09 -15.54
CA GLY A 221 -1.22 -0.81 -16.32
C GLY A 221 -1.67 -2.12 -15.68
N GLY A 222 -2.66 -2.79 -16.30
CA GLY A 222 -3.26 -4.01 -15.76
C GLY A 222 -4.16 -3.77 -14.53
N ARG A 223 -4.75 -4.85 -14.01
CA ARG A 223 -5.53 -4.86 -12.76
C ARG A 223 -4.64 -5.13 -11.55
N GLN A 224 -4.74 -4.29 -10.51
CA GLN A 224 -3.85 -4.33 -9.35
C GLN A 224 -4.60 -4.18 -8.02
N LEU A 225 -4.15 -4.89 -6.99
CA LEU A 225 -4.68 -4.81 -5.63
C LEU A 225 -3.59 -4.46 -4.62
N PHE A 226 -3.82 -3.45 -3.80
CA PHE A 226 -2.98 -3.12 -2.64
C PHE A 226 -3.81 -3.31 -1.37
N ARG A 227 -3.51 -4.34 -0.58
CA ARG A 227 -4.30 -4.73 0.60
C ARG A 227 -3.45 -4.72 1.86
N ASN A 228 -3.95 -4.09 2.92
CA ASN A 228 -3.25 -3.98 4.21
C ASN A 228 -1.85 -3.32 4.10
N CYS A 229 -1.69 -2.42 3.14
CA CYS A 229 -0.42 -1.78 2.86
C CYS A 229 -0.24 -0.49 3.68
N VAL A 230 1.01 -0.05 3.78
CA VAL A 230 1.34 1.33 4.18
C VAL A 230 1.95 2.02 2.96
N LEU A 231 1.34 3.10 2.50
CA LEU A 231 1.75 3.86 1.31
C LEU A 231 2.10 5.28 1.76
N SER A 232 3.29 5.80 1.44
CA SER A 232 3.68 7.16 1.86
C SER A 232 4.33 7.99 0.76
N GLY A 233 3.95 9.26 0.67
CA GLY A 233 4.49 10.20 -0.34
C GLY A 233 3.93 11.63 -0.21
N THR A 234 4.18 12.47 -1.20
CA THR A 234 3.85 13.92 -1.19
C THR A 234 2.97 14.32 -2.37
N ILE A 235 3.58 14.50 -3.55
CA ILE A 235 2.94 14.90 -4.80
C ILE A 235 2.66 13.66 -5.64
N ASP A 236 1.43 13.53 -6.11
CA ASP A 236 0.99 12.53 -7.10
C ASP A 236 1.42 11.09 -6.75
N PHE A 237 1.52 10.78 -5.45
CA PHE A 237 2.31 9.62 -5.02
C PHE A 237 1.64 8.28 -5.28
N LEU A 238 0.35 8.27 -5.63
CA LEU A 238 -0.36 7.16 -6.27
C LEU A 238 -0.79 7.61 -7.68
N PHE A 239 -0.04 7.27 -8.72
CA PHE A 239 -0.32 7.69 -10.10
C PHE A 239 -0.19 6.53 -11.10
N GLY A 240 -0.83 6.64 -12.26
CA GLY A 240 -0.77 5.56 -13.24
C GLY A 240 -1.87 5.59 -14.29
N TYR A 241 -2.00 4.48 -15.01
CA TYR A 241 -2.97 4.27 -16.08
C TYR A 241 -3.77 2.95 -15.93
N GLY A 242 -3.41 2.11 -14.96
CA GLY A 242 -4.06 0.81 -14.71
C GLY A 242 -5.38 0.92 -13.96
N ALA A 243 -5.95 -0.24 -13.63
CA ALA A 243 -7.11 -0.37 -12.75
C ALA A 243 -6.63 -0.84 -11.38
N VAL A 244 -6.69 0.02 -10.36
CA VAL A 244 -6.15 -0.30 -9.04
C VAL A 244 -7.17 -0.09 -7.92
N VAL A 245 -7.24 -1.05 -6.99
CA VAL A 245 -7.92 -0.86 -5.70
C VAL A 245 -6.88 -0.90 -4.58
N VAL A 246 -6.81 0.19 -3.82
CA VAL A 246 -6.14 0.26 -2.53
C VAL A 246 -7.20 0.02 -1.45
N GLN A 247 -7.10 -1.08 -0.71
CA GLN A 247 -8.11 -1.48 0.27
C GLN A 247 -7.52 -1.68 1.67
N ASN A 248 -8.22 -1.18 2.71
CA ASN A 248 -7.87 -1.37 4.12
C ASN A 248 -6.37 -1.09 4.38
N SER A 249 -5.89 0.06 3.92
CA SER A 249 -4.48 0.45 3.94
C SER A 249 -4.31 1.81 4.62
N LEU A 250 -3.12 2.08 5.14
CA LEU A 250 -2.74 3.39 5.66
C LEU A 250 -2.03 4.18 4.55
N ILE A 251 -2.56 5.37 4.26
CA ILE A 251 -2.00 6.32 3.32
C ILE A 251 -1.43 7.49 4.15
N ILE A 252 -0.12 7.64 4.16
CA ILE A 252 0.62 8.64 4.93
C ILE A 252 1.06 9.77 3.99
N VAL A 253 0.45 10.93 4.13
CA VAL A 253 0.86 12.13 3.41
C VAL A 253 2.04 12.76 4.15
N ARG A 254 3.17 12.87 3.46
CA ARG A 254 4.43 13.35 4.02
C ARG A 254 4.55 14.87 3.89
N ARG A 255 5.51 15.45 4.59
CA ARG A 255 5.83 16.88 4.45
C ARG A 255 6.60 17.11 3.14
N PRO A 256 6.10 17.93 2.20
CA PRO A 256 6.81 18.28 0.98
C PRO A 256 7.87 19.37 1.25
N MET A 257 8.53 19.86 0.20
CA MET A 257 9.36 21.06 0.31
C MET A 257 8.52 22.31 0.58
N ALA A 258 9.17 23.41 0.96
CA ALA A 258 8.52 24.71 1.03
C ALA A 258 7.89 25.09 -0.33
N ASN A 259 6.77 25.80 -0.29
CA ASN A 259 6.01 26.26 -1.48
C ASN A 259 5.44 25.14 -2.38
N GLN A 260 5.51 23.88 -1.97
CA GLN A 260 4.81 22.76 -2.60
C GLN A 260 3.44 22.49 -1.92
N PHE A 261 2.67 21.59 -2.53
CA PHE A 261 1.43 21.03 -2.01
C PHE A 261 1.51 19.50 -2.07
N ASN A 262 0.53 18.80 -1.50
CA ASN A 262 0.41 17.35 -1.62
C ASN A 262 -0.83 16.94 -2.42
N THR A 263 -0.73 15.83 -3.14
CA THR A 263 -1.82 15.19 -3.90
C THR A 263 -1.70 13.68 -3.71
N VAL A 264 -2.75 13.04 -3.18
CA VAL A 264 -2.73 11.59 -2.96
C VAL A 264 -2.76 10.82 -4.28
N THR A 265 -3.64 11.19 -5.21
CA THR A 265 -3.71 10.56 -6.54
C THR A 265 -3.42 11.50 -7.71
N ALA A 266 -2.92 10.91 -8.80
CA ALA A 266 -2.88 11.54 -10.11
C ALA A 266 -3.21 10.52 -11.21
N ASP A 267 -4.50 10.24 -11.38
CA ASP A 267 -4.93 9.25 -12.36
C ASP A 267 -4.75 9.75 -13.80
N GLY A 268 -4.20 8.87 -14.64
CA GLY A 268 -3.80 9.16 -16.01
C GLY A 268 -4.73 8.60 -17.08
N LYS A 269 -5.93 8.09 -16.76
CA LYS A 269 -6.83 7.53 -17.77
C LYS A 269 -7.10 8.51 -18.94
N LYS A 270 -6.80 8.06 -20.16
CA LYS A 270 -6.73 8.91 -21.37
C LYS A 270 -7.99 8.90 -22.21
N GLU A 271 -8.80 7.85 -22.15
CA GLU A 271 -9.95 7.67 -23.03
C GLU A 271 -11.22 7.33 -22.23
N ARG A 272 -12.35 7.83 -22.71
CA ARG A 272 -13.67 7.51 -22.19
C ARG A 272 -13.92 6.00 -22.33
N GLY A 273 -14.45 5.38 -21.27
CA GLY A 273 -14.81 3.96 -21.28
C GLY A 273 -13.66 2.98 -20.99
N GLN A 274 -12.40 3.42 -20.93
CA GLN A 274 -11.32 2.57 -20.41
C GLN A 274 -11.66 2.10 -18.98
N PRO A 275 -11.59 0.79 -18.67
CA PRO A 275 -11.93 0.23 -17.36
C PRO A 275 -10.77 0.40 -16.37
N THR A 276 -10.23 1.63 -16.28
CA THR A 276 -9.06 2.00 -15.50
C THR A 276 -9.39 3.20 -14.59
N GLY A 277 -8.49 3.46 -13.64
CA GLY A 277 -8.71 4.39 -12.53
C GLY A 277 -8.19 3.82 -11.20
N ILE A 278 -8.16 4.67 -10.17
CA ILE A 278 -7.79 4.31 -8.80
C ILE A 278 -8.97 4.39 -7.84
N VAL A 279 -9.15 3.34 -7.05
CA VAL A 279 -10.14 3.28 -5.97
C VAL A 279 -9.42 3.14 -4.64
N ILE A 280 -9.73 4.02 -3.69
CA ILE A 280 -9.26 3.98 -2.30
C ILE A 280 -10.46 3.58 -1.43
N GLN A 281 -10.52 2.32 -1.00
CA GLN A 281 -11.62 1.76 -0.23
C GLN A 281 -11.23 1.44 1.22
N ASN A 282 -12.02 1.89 2.19
CA ASN A 282 -11.83 1.57 3.61
C ASN A 282 -10.40 1.84 4.12
N CYS A 283 -9.74 2.87 3.57
CA CYS A 283 -8.38 3.27 3.94
C CYS A 283 -8.41 4.38 4.99
N ARG A 284 -7.24 4.80 5.45
CA ARG A 284 -7.05 6.00 6.27
C ARG A 284 -6.04 6.91 5.60
N ILE A 285 -6.37 8.18 5.39
CA ILE A 285 -5.47 9.20 4.84
C ILE A 285 -5.08 10.16 5.97
N VAL A 286 -3.80 10.16 6.35
CA VAL A 286 -3.28 10.86 7.55
C VAL A 286 -2.00 11.63 7.24
N PRO A 287 -1.68 12.72 7.95
CA PRO A 287 -0.36 13.36 7.86
C PRO A 287 0.70 12.50 8.55
N GLU A 288 1.94 12.52 8.06
CA GLU A 288 3.10 12.13 8.88
C GLU A 288 3.33 13.16 10.00
N ALA A 289 3.94 12.75 11.12
CA ALA A 289 4.18 13.64 12.27
C ALA A 289 4.87 14.98 11.92
N LYS A 290 5.76 15.00 10.91
CA LYS A 290 6.42 16.22 10.42
C LYS A 290 5.49 17.18 9.68
N LEU A 291 4.43 16.68 9.05
CA LEU A 291 3.42 17.51 8.39
C LEU A 291 2.40 18.09 9.38
N VAL A 292 2.19 17.45 10.54
CA VAL A 292 1.14 17.85 11.52
C VAL A 292 1.16 19.35 11.88
N PRO A 293 2.31 20.01 12.16
CA PRO A 293 2.33 21.45 12.45
C PRO A 293 1.90 22.33 11.27
N ASP A 294 2.25 21.91 10.05
CA ASP A 294 2.05 22.68 8.81
C ASP A 294 0.77 22.26 8.06
N ARG A 295 -0.01 21.28 8.54
CA ARG A 295 -1.07 20.60 7.76
C ARG A 295 -2.22 21.48 7.27
N PHE A 296 -2.37 22.67 7.85
CA PHE A 296 -3.38 23.66 7.43
C PHE A 296 -2.81 24.73 6.48
N THR A 297 -1.48 24.87 6.37
CA THR A 297 -0.80 25.81 5.47
C THR A 297 -0.24 25.10 4.23
N LEU A 298 0.37 23.93 4.40
CA LEU A 298 0.78 23.01 3.33
C LEU A 298 -0.44 22.20 2.85
N LYS A 299 -1.11 22.73 1.82
CA LYS A 299 -2.36 22.19 1.28
C LYS A 299 -2.21 20.75 0.80
N THR A 300 -3.11 19.87 1.24
CA THR A 300 -3.20 18.46 0.79
C THR A 300 -4.55 18.19 0.13
N TYR A 301 -4.51 17.53 -1.02
CA TYR A 301 -5.69 17.19 -1.83
C TYR A 301 -5.79 15.67 -2.06
N LEU A 302 -7.01 15.16 -2.27
CA LEU A 302 -7.28 13.77 -2.65
C LEU A 302 -6.64 13.41 -3.99
N GLY A 303 -6.60 14.34 -4.94
CA GLY A 303 -5.88 14.16 -6.20
C GLY A 303 -6.03 15.31 -7.18
N ARG A 304 -5.43 15.13 -8.38
CA ARG A 304 -5.53 16.03 -9.54
C ARG A 304 -5.52 15.28 -10.87
N PRO A 305 -6.28 15.71 -11.90
CA PRO A 305 -6.51 14.90 -13.10
C PRO A 305 -5.31 14.96 -14.03
N TRP A 306 -4.48 13.91 -14.10
CA TRP A 306 -3.28 13.95 -14.97
C TRP A 306 -3.64 13.90 -16.46
N LYS A 307 -4.81 13.32 -16.80
CA LYS A 307 -5.34 13.17 -18.16
C LYS A 307 -6.87 13.34 -18.18
N ASP A 308 -7.42 13.44 -19.39
CA ASP A 308 -8.79 13.86 -19.66
C ASP A 308 -9.87 13.07 -18.92
N PHE A 309 -9.74 11.74 -18.83
CA PHE A 309 -10.74 10.88 -18.18
C PHE A 309 -10.25 10.33 -16.84
N ALA A 310 -9.34 11.08 -16.18
CA ALA A 310 -8.78 10.74 -14.87
C ALA A 310 -9.88 10.30 -13.89
N THR A 311 -9.76 9.07 -13.42
CA THR A 311 -10.79 8.41 -12.61
C THR A 311 -10.22 8.11 -11.22
N THR A 312 -10.81 8.70 -10.18
CA THR A 312 -10.47 8.42 -8.78
C THR A 312 -11.73 8.30 -7.94
N VAL A 313 -11.83 7.25 -7.13
CA VAL A 313 -12.93 7.09 -6.17
C VAL A 313 -12.35 6.87 -4.78
N VAL A 314 -12.78 7.69 -3.81
CA VAL A 314 -12.40 7.56 -2.41
C VAL A 314 -13.65 7.19 -1.63
N MET A 315 -13.70 5.97 -1.11
CA MET A 315 -14.91 5.44 -0.48
C MET A 315 -14.66 4.70 0.83
N GLU A 316 -15.63 4.79 1.74
CA GLU A 316 -15.65 4.13 3.06
C GLU A 316 -14.41 4.45 3.92
N SER A 317 -13.69 5.52 3.58
CA SER A 317 -12.35 5.81 4.09
C SER A 317 -12.37 6.91 5.13
N GLU A 318 -11.38 6.90 6.01
CA GLU A 318 -11.19 7.95 7.02
C GLU A 318 -10.23 9.02 6.49
N LEU A 319 -10.70 10.26 6.43
CA LEU A 319 -9.95 11.41 5.91
C LEU A 319 -9.55 12.33 7.05
N GLY A 320 -8.24 12.50 7.26
CA GLY A 320 -7.68 13.43 8.24
C GLY A 320 -7.98 14.90 7.91
N ASP A 321 -7.71 15.77 8.88
CA ASP A 321 -8.00 17.22 8.81
C ASP A 321 -7.08 18.00 7.87
N LEU A 322 -6.02 17.36 7.36
CA LEU A 322 -5.14 17.89 6.32
C LEU A 322 -5.82 18.06 4.94
N ILE A 323 -6.88 17.29 4.66
CA ILE A 323 -7.56 17.32 3.36
C ILE A 323 -8.29 18.65 3.23
N GLN A 324 -7.92 19.43 2.22
CA GLN A 324 -8.54 20.74 1.98
C GLN A 324 -10.06 20.61 1.74
N PRO A 325 -10.87 21.60 2.14
CA PRO A 325 -12.32 21.57 1.90
C PRO A 325 -12.69 21.36 0.43
N ASP A 326 -11.92 21.98 -0.48
CA ASP A 326 -11.96 21.82 -1.94
C ASP A 326 -11.93 20.33 -2.38
N GLY A 327 -11.23 19.49 -1.61
CA GLY A 327 -10.99 18.06 -1.85
C GLY A 327 -10.00 17.77 -2.99
N TRP A 328 -10.22 18.38 -4.14
CA TRP A 328 -9.53 18.08 -5.40
C TRP A 328 -8.81 19.31 -5.94
N LYS A 329 -7.66 19.12 -6.59
CA LYS A 329 -6.84 20.22 -7.15
C LYS A 329 -6.87 20.19 -8.68
N PRO A 330 -7.06 21.33 -9.38
CA PRO A 330 -6.91 21.36 -10.83
C PRO A 330 -5.50 20.94 -11.24
N TRP A 331 -5.38 20.22 -12.36
CA TRP A 331 -4.08 19.89 -12.93
C TRP A 331 -3.41 21.14 -13.50
N ASP A 332 -4.10 21.81 -14.43
CA ASP A 332 -3.71 23.08 -15.04
C ASP A 332 -4.98 23.83 -15.50
N GLY A 333 -5.11 25.10 -15.11
CA GLY A 333 -6.31 25.91 -15.40
C GLY A 333 -7.64 25.17 -15.20
N THR A 334 -8.43 25.09 -16.27
CA THR A 334 -9.73 24.40 -16.33
C THR A 334 -9.71 23.07 -17.10
N ILE A 335 -8.53 22.53 -17.43
CA ILE A 335 -8.46 21.31 -18.24
C ILE A 335 -8.90 20.09 -17.43
N PHE A 336 -9.60 19.18 -18.11
CA PHE A 336 -10.11 17.89 -17.59
C PHE A 336 -11.18 17.96 -16.49
N LEU A 337 -11.57 19.16 -16.03
CA LEU A 337 -12.54 19.33 -14.94
C LEU A 337 -13.96 18.85 -15.31
N ASP A 338 -14.29 18.85 -16.60
CA ASP A 338 -15.58 18.40 -17.14
C ASP A 338 -15.64 16.91 -17.51
N THR A 339 -14.48 16.25 -17.54
CA THR A 339 -14.28 14.92 -18.16
C THR A 339 -13.68 13.89 -17.20
N CYS A 340 -13.01 14.32 -16.11
CA CYS A 340 -12.62 13.46 -15.02
C CYS A 340 -13.82 12.81 -14.31
N PHE A 341 -13.59 11.77 -13.52
CA PHE A 341 -14.58 11.17 -12.63
C PHE A 341 -14.01 11.03 -11.22
N TYR A 342 -14.33 11.98 -10.35
CA TYR A 342 -13.85 12.09 -8.98
C TYR A 342 -14.98 11.89 -7.99
N GLY A 343 -15.09 10.67 -7.45
CA GLY A 343 -16.21 10.23 -6.62
C GLY A 343 -15.86 10.08 -5.14
N GLU A 344 -16.78 10.50 -4.26
CA GLU A 344 -16.71 10.24 -2.82
C GLU A 344 -17.96 9.48 -2.34
N TYR A 345 -17.76 8.48 -1.47
CA TYR A 345 -18.85 7.67 -0.90
C TYR A 345 -18.58 7.26 0.55
N ALA A 346 -19.50 7.56 1.47
CA ALA A 346 -19.45 7.09 2.86
C ALA A 346 -18.08 7.30 3.58
N ASN A 347 -17.35 8.36 3.21
CA ASN A 347 -16.12 8.74 3.90
C ASN A 347 -16.46 9.33 5.29
N ARG A 348 -15.51 9.22 6.22
CA ARG A 348 -15.64 9.66 7.61
C ARG A 348 -14.41 10.45 8.07
N GLY A 349 -14.50 11.08 9.24
CA GLY A 349 -13.43 11.91 9.77
C GLY A 349 -13.52 13.37 9.28
N PRO A 350 -12.66 14.26 9.83
CA PRO A 350 -12.77 15.70 9.63
C PRO A 350 -12.58 16.17 8.19
N GLY A 351 -11.76 15.47 7.39
CA GLY A 351 -11.55 15.78 5.97
C GLY A 351 -12.70 15.33 5.04
N ALA A 352 -13.68 14.59 5.56
CA ALA A 352 -14.77 14.00 4.77
C ALA A 352 -16.02 14.90 4.61
N ASN A 353 -16.02 16.12 5.16
CA ASN A 353 -17.11 17.06 4.89
C ASN A 353 -17.02 17.55 3.44
N THR A 354 -18.02 17.20 2.63
CA THR A 354 -18.05 17.49 1.19
C THR A 354 -18.77 18.79 0.82
N ALA A 355 -19.35 19.53 1.78
CA ALA A 355 -20.16 20.73 1.53
C ALA A 355 -19.39 21.92 0.89
N ARG A 356 -18.06 21.84 0.82
CA ARG A 356 -17.19 22.85 0.18
C ARG A 356 -16.26 22.25 -0.88
N ARG A 357 -16.58 21.07 -1.41
CA ARG A 357 -15.85 20.50 -2.56
C ARG A 357 -16.00 21.40 -3.78
N VAL A 358 -15.00 21.34 -4.64
CA VAL A 358 -15.05 21.99 -5.96
C VAL A 358 -16.29 21.58 -6.76
N THR A 359 -16.86 22.53 -7.51
CA THR A 359 -18.11 22.37 -8.26
C THR A 359 -17.89 21.93 -9.71
N TRP A 360 -16.84 21.15 -9.97
CA TRP A 360 -16.54 20.69 -11.34
C TRP A 360 -17.56 19.64 -11.78
N LYS A 361 -17.89 19.61 -13.08
CA LYS A 361 -18.85 18.65 -13.63
C LYS A 361 -18.39 17.19 -13.50
N GLY A 362 -17.07 16.94 -13.47
CA GLY A 362 -16.49 15.62 -13.22
C GLY A 362 -16.35 15.23 -11.74
N VAL A 363 -16.83 16.05 -10.80
CA VAL A 363 -16.74 15.77 -9.35
C VAL A 363 -18.11 15.35 -8.81
N HIS A 364 -18.14 14.17 -8.21
CA HIS A 364 -19.31 13.49 -7.67
C HIS A 364 -19.15 13.31 -6.16
N SER A 365 -19.27 14.42 -5.43
CA SER A 365 -18.98 14.52 -3.99
C SER A 365 -19.83 13.64 -3.07
N VAL A 366 -20.97 13.13 -3.56
CA VAL A 366 -21.81 12.14 -2.86
C VAL A 366 -22.35 11.16 -3.90
N LEU A 367 -21.63 10.05 -4.11
CA LEU A 367 -22.14 8.94 -4.91
C LEU A 367 -23.31 8.24 -4.20
N SER A 368 -24.26 7.72 -4.96
CA SER A 368 -25.23 6.75 -4.43
C SER A 368 -24.55 5.39 -4.18
N ARG A 369 -25.18 4.55 -3.34
CA ARG A 369 -24.71 3.17 -3.10
C ARG A 369 -24.61 2.36 -4.40
N ALA A 370 -25.54 2.55 -5.33
CA ALA A 370 -25.54 1.85 -6.62
C ALA A 370 -24.35 2.25 -7.51
N GLU A 371 -23.94 3.51 -7.47
CA GLU A 371 -22.76 3.99 -8.19
C GLU A 371 -21.46 3.54 -7.53
N ALA A 372 -21.40 3.60 -6.20
CA ALA A 372 -20.25 3.13 -5.42
C ALA A 372 -19.98 1.62 -5.59
N MET A 373 -21.03 0.79 -5.69
CA MET A 373 -20.89 -0.65 -5.96
C MET A 373 -20.05 -0.97 -7.21
N ARG A 374 -20.12 -0.12 -8.26
CA ARG A 374 -19.36 -0.32 -9.52
C ARG A 374 -17.85 -0.25 -9.33
N TRP A 375 -17.38 0.40 -8.26
CA TRP A 375 -15.96 0.63 -7.94
C TRP A 375 -15.39 -0.39 -6.96
N THR A 376 -16.18 -1.38 -6.53
CA THR A 376 -15.76 -2.41 -5.58
C THR A 376 -14.80 -3.43 -6.21
N VAL A 377 -14.07 -4.19 -5.39
CA VAL A 377 -13.12 -5.22 -5.85
C VAL A 377 -13.80 -6.25 -6.78
N ASP A 378 -15.04 -6.63 -6.50
CA ASP A 378 -15.82 -7.55 -7.32
C ASP A 378 -16.06 -6.96 -8.71
N SER A 379 -16.67 -5.77 -8.80
CA SER A 379 -17.08 -5.16 -10.07
C SER A 379 -15.95 -4.54 -10.88
N PHE A 380 -15.07 -3.76 -10.25
CA PHE A 380 -14.06 -2.95 -10.95
C PHE A 380 -12.84 -3.78 -11.38
N LEU A 381 -12.33 -4.63 -10.48
CA LEU A 381 -11.19 -5.49 -10.78
C LEU A 381 -11.59 -6.88 -11.33
N LYS A 382 -12.88 -7.17 -11.44
CA LYS A 382 -13.40 -8.54 -11.64
C LYS A 382 -12.85 -9.50 -10.58
N GLY A 383 -12.84 -9.08 -9.32
CA GLY A 383 -11.98 -9.67 -8.29
C GLY A 383 -12.24 -11.17 -8.03
N ARG A 384 -13.44 -11.68 -8.32
CA ARG A 384 -13.76 -13.12 -8.19
C ARG A 384 -12.93 -14.01 -9.12
N GLU A 385 -12.51 -13.49 -10.28
CA GLU A 385 -11.72 -14.24 -11.26
C GLU A 385 -10.31 -14.56 -10.76
N TRP A 386 -9.70 -13.66 -9.97
CA TRP A 386 -8.26 -13.71 -9.70
C TRP A 386 -7.83 -13.36 -8.28
N VAL A 387 -8.51 -12.43 -7.59
CA VAL A 387 -8.10 -11.97 -6.25
C VAL A 387 -8.20 -13.10 -5.24
N ALA A 388 -9.16 -14.02 -5.39
CA ALA A 388 -9.27 -15.21 -4.55
C ALA A 388 -7.96 -16.04 -4.54
N ASN A 389 -7.26 -16.10 -5.69
CA ASN A 389 -6.03 -16.86 -5.87
C ASN A 389 -4.79 -16.17 -5.27
N THR A 390 -4.94 -14.97 -4.71
CA THR A 390 -3.85 -14.22 -4.05
C THR A 390 -3.68 -14.56 -2.57
N GLY A 391 -4.70 -15.14 -1.94
CA GLY A 391 -4.75 -15.35 -0.49
C GLY A 391 -4.95 -14.07 0.34
N ALA A 392 -5.36 -12.96 -0.28
CA ALA A 392 -5.72 -11.72 0.41
C ALA A 392 -7.15 -11.77 0.98
N ASN A 393 -7.33 -11.37 2.24
CA ASN A 393 -8.66 -11.15 2.81
C ASN A 393 -9.27 -9.84 2.28
N VAL A 394 -10.08 -9.89 1.22
CA VAL A 394 -10.67 -8.70 0.60
C VAL A 394 -12.16 -8.53 0.86
N ILE A 395 -12.57 -7.28 0.99
CA ILE A 395 -13.99 -6.89 0.93
C ILE A 395 -14.34 -6.82 -0.55
N TYR A 396 -15.14 -7.77 -1.03
CA TYR A 396 -15.50 -7.83 -2.45
C TYR A 396 -16.44 -6.70 -2.87
N GLY A 397 -17.43 -6.35 -2.03
CA GLY A 397 -18.39 -5.27 -2.25
C GLY A 397 -18.10 -4.02 -1.43
N LEU A 398 -19.17 -3.28 -1.10
CA LEU A 398 -19.17 -2.26 -0.05
C LEU A 398 -19.31 -2.93 1.34
N LYS A 399 -18.90 -2.23 2.39
CA LYS A 399 -19.27 -2.57 3.77
C LYS A 399 -20.78 -2.38 3.97
N GLY A 400 -21.37 -3.28 4.75
CA GLY A 400 -22.78 -3.25 5.15
C GLY A 400 -23.03 -2.24 6.27
#